data_AF-Q0BCZ5-F1
#
_entry.id   AF-Q0BCZ5-F1
#
_cell.length_a   1.000
_cell.length_b   1.000
_cell.length_c   1.000
_cell.angle_alpha   90.00
_cell.angle_beta   90.00
_cell.angle_gamma   90.00
#
_symmetry.space_group_name_H-M   'P 1'
#
loop_
_entity.id
_entity.type
_entity.pdbx_description
1 polymer ?
#
loop_
_entity_poly.entity_id
_entity_poly.type
_entity_poly.pdbx_seq_one_letter_code
_entity_poly.pdbx_strand_id
1 'polypeptide(L)'
;MCHNGSTFAVGKTQSSCVAAVQSRFVRNGLSSKMSLTQDQHRRWVASFFKSKVKEFDFCLRSVVECCDQSMLRFRTGQQGDEQTEGRIVYAFSAFSNTVQTLKDAGSTFLKPKITWSDIEGLRHGKFIWLSRNAATHDGHPVISAWADGRYFVPNDIHRFGPGGDLIEISAPTVDAAQFCLEFAKDFSAFLAARLSSAGPIEGATPNIAEIQHFLKSPAVPSFAREMFETNRVEIERALTQVKIDPVRDAVAYLLATEAFCDARLGN
;
A
#
# COMPACT_ATOMS: atom_id res chain seq x y z
N MET A 1 39.98 -35.62 -46.36
CA MET A 1 41.02 -35.35 -45.35
C MET A 1 40.70 -34.00 -44.72
N CYS A 2 40.43 -33.80 -43.44
CA CYS A 2 40.25 -34.64 -42.26
C CYS A 2 39.45 -33.77 -41.26
N HIS A 3 38.47 -34.38 -40.57
CA HIS A 3 38.14 -34.25 -39.12
C HIS A 3 37.90 -32.87 -38.47
N ASN A 4 36.97 -32.64 -37.54
CA ASN A 4 36.07 -33.44 -36.70
C ASN A 4 34.88 -32.51 -36.31
N GLY A 5 33.63 -33.00 -36.19
CA GLY A 5 33.04 -33.49 -34.93
C GLY A 5 32.74 -32.31 -33.98
N SER A 6 31.49 -31.95 -33.69
CA SER A 6 30.65 -32.74 -32.79
C SER A 6 29.19 -32.27 -32.80
N THR A 7 28.28 -33.19 -33.06
CA THR A 7 26.90 -33.22 -32.57
C THR A 7 26.88 -33.31 -31.05
N PHE A 8 26.00 -32.56 -30.37
CA PHE A 8 25.41 -33.01 -29.10
C PHE A 8 23.94 -32.58 -29.00
N ALA A 9 23.09 -33.59 -28.87
CA ALA A 9 21.72 -33.46 -28.42
C ALA A 9 21.69 -33.07 -26.94
N VAL A 10 20.81 -32.12 -26.60
CA VAL A 10 20.33 -31.90 -25.23
C VAL A 10 18.82 -31.72 -25.41
N GLY A 11 17.99 -32.70 -25.12
CA GLY A 11 17.89 -33.34 -23.81
C GLY A 11 16.84 -32.58 -23.03
N LYS A 12 15.59 -33.07 -23.09
CA LYS A 12 14.53 -32.73 -22.13
C LYS A 12 15.12 -32.79 -20.72
N THR A 13 15.06 -31.69 -19.96
CA THR A 13 14.70 -31.62 -18.53
C THR A 13 15.17 -30.28 -17.95
N GLN A 14 14.28 -29.30 -17.90
CA GLN A 14 14.33 -28.18 -16.93
C GLN A 14 12.99 -28.09 -16.19
N SER A 15 12.47 -29.24 -15.77
CA SER A 15 11.27 -29.35 -14.92
C SER A 15 11.57 -29.98 -13.55
N SER A 16 12.82 -30.34 -13.25
CA SER A 16 13.17 -31.09 -12.03
C SER A 16 13.88 -30.28 -10.93
N CYS A 17 14.31 -29.03 -11.16
CA CYS A 17 15.01 -28.26 -10.12
C CYS A 17 14.11 -27.44 -9.18
N VAL A 18 12.82 -27.29 -9.47
CA VAL A 18 11.87 -26.60 -8.56
C VAL A 18 11.09 -27.59 -7.67
N ALA A 19 10.99 -28.86 -8.07
CA ALA A 19 10.26 -29.89 -7.32
C ALA A 19 11.08 -30.58 -6.22
N ALA A 20 12.41 -30.41 -6.19
CA ALA A 20 13.29 -31.13 -5.26
C ALA A 20 13.57 -30.39 -3.93
N VAL A 21 13.16 -29.12 -3.79
CA VAL A 21 13.32 -28.36 -2.53
C VAL A 21 12.07 -28.49 -1.63
N GLN A 22 10.94 -28.97 -2.15
CA GLN A 22 9.69 -29.12 -1.40
C GLN A 22 9.49 -30.50 -0.73
N SER A 23 10.38 -31.48 -0.91
CA SER A 23 10.15 -32.85 -0.42
C SER A 23 11.09 -33.36 0.69
N ARG A 24 11.93 -32.52 1.30
CA ARG A 24 12.84 -32.94 2.39
C ARG A 24 12.70 -32.25 3.74
N PHE A 25 11.58 -31.56 3.98
CA PHE A 25 11.20 -31.06 5.30
C PHE A 25 9.86 -31.65 5.76
N VAL A 26 9.74 -32.98 5.72
CA VAL A 26 8.68 -33.69 6.43
C VAL A 26 9.32 -34.83 7.20
N ARG A 27 9.76 -34.54 8.42
CA ARG A 27 9.71 -35.46 9.57
C ARG A 27 10.09 -34.71 10.84
N ASN A 28 9.20 -34.83 11.82
CA ASN A 28 9.34 -34.55 13.24
C ASN A 28 8.95 -33.13 13.68
N GLY A 29 7.74 -33.04 14.21
CA GLY A 29 7.21 -31.90 14.95
C GLY A 29 5.77 -31.64 14.59
N LEU A 30 4.83 -32.14 15.40
CA LEU A 30 3.45 -31.68 15.42
C LEU A 30 3.41 -30.19 15.77
N SER A 31 3.66 -29.34 14.77
CA SER A 31 3.20 -27.96 14.81
C SER A 31 1.80 -27.98 14.24
N SER A 32 0.80 -27.89 15.13
CA SER A 32 -0.55 -27.49 14.74
C SER A 32 -0.43 -26.20 13.94
N LYS A 33 -0.52 -26.27 12.60
CA LYS A 33 -0.71 -25.09 11.75
C LYS A 33 -2.03 -24.47 12.22
N MET A 34 -1.96 -23.41 13.02
CA MET A 34 -3.12 -22.57 13.30
C MET A 34 -3.59 -21.99 11.97
N SER A 35 -4.63 -22.55 11.38
CA SER A 35 -5.32 -21.94 10.26
C SER A 35 -6.18 -20.81 10.80
N LEU A 36 -5.82 -19.56 10.52
CA LEU A 36 -6.70 -18.41 10.74
C LEU A 36 -8.02 -18.64 9.99
N THR A 37 -9.15 -18.51 10.69
CA THR A 37 -10.45 -18.52 10.02
C THR A 37 -10.59 -17.27 9.16
N GLN A 38 -11.47 -17.31 8.15
CA GLN A 38 -11.75 -16.15 7.32
C GLN A 38 -12.22 -14.94 8.14
N ASP A 39 -12.98 -15.17 9.21
CA ASP A 39 -13.44 -14.10 10.10
C ASP A 39 -12.32 -13.53 10.96
N GLN A 40 -11.41 -14.37 11.46
CA GLN A 40 -10.23 -13.90 12.19
C GLN A 40 -9.33 -13.05 11.28
N HIS A 41 -9.08 -13.50 10.05
CA HIS A 41 -8.32 -12.72 9.07
C HIS A 41 -8.99 -11.38 8.75
N ARG A 42 -10.33 -11.38 8.59
CA ARG A 42 -11.14 -10.17 8.37
C ARG A 42 -10.95 -9.15 9.48
N ARG A 43 -11.14 -9.57 10.73
CA ARG A 43 -11.00 -8.72 11.92
C ARG A 43 -9.57 -8.21 12.09
N TRP A 44 -8.59 -9.07 11.81
CA TRP A 44 -7.18 -8.71 11.85
C TRP A 44 -6.85 -7.60 10.86
N VAL A 45 -7.22 -7.75 9.58
CA VAL A 45 -6.97 -6.72 8.56
C VAL A 45 -7.70 -5.42 8.88
N ALA A 46 -8.95 -5.50 9.35
CA ALA A 46 -9.72 -4.32 9.76
C ALA A 46 -8.99 -3.52 10.87
N SER A 47 -8.39 -4.21 11.86
CA SER A 47 -7.64 -3.55 12.94
C SER A 47 -6.46 -2.70 12.48
N PHE A 48 -5.83 -3.03 11.34
CA PHE A 48 -4.70 -2.27 10.81
C PHE A 48 -5.09 -1.27 9.72
N PHE A 49 -6.35 -1.27 9.28
CA PHE A 49 -6.78 -0.47 8.14
C PHE A 49 -6.56 1.04 8.36
N LYS A 50 -6.83 1.54 9.57
CA LYS A 50 -6.51 2.92 9.97
C LYS A 50 -5.05 3.29 9.69
N SER A 51 -4.11 2.41 10.05
CA SER A 51 -2.68 2.68 9.83
C SER A 51 -2.36 2.79 8.35
N LYS A 52 -3.05 2.03 7.48
CA LYS A 52 -2.92 2.15 6.02
C LYS A 52 -3.53 3.42 5.46
N VAL A 53 -4.62 3.92 6.04
CA VAL A 53 -5.16 5.25 5.69
C VAL A 53 -4.15 6.34 6.05
N LYS A 54 -3.52 6.26 7.23
CA LYS A 54 -2.47 7.22 7.63
C LYS A 54 -1.24 7.16 6.72
N GLU A 55 -0.86 5.97 6.26
CA GLU A 55 0.24 5.79 5.30
C GLU A 55 -0.10 6.43 3.94
N PHE A 56 -1.34 6.27 3.46
CA PHE A 56 -1.82 6.96 2.26
C PHE A 56 -1.74 8.49 2.38
N ASP A 57 -2.23 9.06 3.49
CA ASP A 57 -2.15 10.50 3.77
C ASP A 57 -0.69 10.98 3.85
N PHE A 58 0.17 10.22 4.52
CA PHE A 58 1.61 10.52 4.62
C PHE A 58 2.28 10.56 3.24
N CYS A 59 2.02 9.56 2.38
CA CYS A 59 2.59 9.51 1.04
C CYS A 59 2.06 10.63 0.15
N LEU A 60 0.76 10.96 0.24
CA LEU A 60 0.19 12.13 -0.45
C LEU A 60 0.88 13.42 -0.03
N ARG A 61 1.02 13.66 1.28
CA ARG A 61 1.71 14.85 1.80
C ARG A 61 3.16 14.91 1.35
N SER A 62 3.83 13.77 1.23
CA SER A 62 5.20 13.69 0.72
C SER A 62 5.29 14.15 -0.75
N VAL A 63 4.29 13.78 -1.58
CA VAL A 63 4.18 14.28 -2.97
C VAL A 63 4.02 15.80 -2.96
N VAL A 64 3.05 16.31 -2.18
CA VAL A 64 2.77 17.75 -2.08
C VAL A 64 3.99 18.52 -1.58
N GLU A 65 4.69 18.01 -0.57
CA GLU A 65 5.90 18.63 -0.03
C GLU A 65 7.01 18.73 -1.08
N CYS A 66 7.20 17.68 -1.90
CA CYS A 66 8.16 17.74 -3.01
C CYS A 66 7.79 18.86 -3.99
N CYS A 67 6.51 18.99 -4.34
CA CYS A 67 6.04 20.06 -5.23
C CYS A 67 6.19 21.45 -4.60
N ASP A 68 5.88 21.62 -3.32
CA ASP A 68 6.02 22.89 -2.60
C ASP A 68 7.50 23.31 -2.50
N GLN A 69 8.38 22.37 -2.18
CA GLN A 69 9.84 22.60 -2.15
C GLN A 69 10.35 22.99 -3.54
N SER A 70 9.87 22.35 -4.60
CA SER A 70 10.23 22.69 -5.98
C SER A 70 9.78 24.10 -6.36
N MET A 71 8.55 24.47 -6.04
CA MET A 71 8.05 25.83 -6.28
C MET A 71 8.83 26.88 -5.48
N LEU A 72 9.23 26.57 -4.25
CA LEU A 72 10.07 27.47 -3.45
C LEU A 72 11.44 27.66 -4.12
N ARG A 73 12.10 26.58 -4.54
CA ARG A 73 13.39 26.65 -5.25
C ARG A 73 13.30 27.49 -6.52
N PHE A 74 12.26 27.29 -7.31
CA PHE A 74 12.02 28.08 -8.51
C PHE A 74 11.91 29.58 -8.21
N ARG A 75 11.14 29.95 -7.19
CA ARG A 75 10.95 31.37 -6.79
C ARG A 75 12.22 32.00 -6.23
N THR A 76 13.10 31.21 -5.60
CA THR A 76 14.37 31.69 -5.05
C THR A 76 15.54 31.58 -6.03
N GLY A 77 15.31 31.13 -7.26
CA GLY A 77 16.34 30.93 -8.27
C GLY A 77 17.31 29.78 -7.98
N GLN A 78 16.94 28.87 -7.07
CA GLN A 78 17.72 27.69 -6.74
C GLN A 78 17.48 26.59 -7.77
N GLN A 79 18.55 25.88 -8.15
CA GLN A 79 18.48 24.71 -9.02
C GLN A 79 18.21 23.45 -8.19
N GLY A 80 17.49 22.49 -8.78
CA GLY A 80 17.39 21.13 -8.24
C GLY A 80 18.60 20.28 -8.60
N ASP A 81 18.73 19.13 -7.94
CA ASP A 81 19.68 18.08 -8.27
C ASP A 81 18.97 16.73 -8.45
N GLU A 82 19.69 15.72 -8.94
CA GLU A 82 19.12 14.39 -9.20
C GLU A 82 18.43 13.80 -7.96
N GLN A 83 19.02 13.98 -6.77
CA GLN A 83 18.44 13.47 -5.54
C GLN A 83 17.09 14.14 -5.26
N THR A 84 17.02 15.46 -5.42
CA THR A 84 15.84 16.26 -5.17
C THR A 84 14.73 15.97 -6.19
N GLU A 85 15.09 15.88 -7.46
CA GLU A 85 14.15 15.57 -8.54
C GLU A 85 13.72 14.09 -8.54
N GLY A 86 14.53 13.18 -7.99
CA GLY A 86 14.16 11.78 -7.78
C GLY A 86 13.12 11.56 -6.66
N ARG A 87 13.08 12.45 -5.65
CA ARG A 87 12.17 12.30 -4.50
C ARG A 87 10.70 12.27 -4.90
N ILE A 88 10.28 13.09 -5.87
CA ILE A 88 8.88 13.11 -6.33
C ILE A 88 8.50 11.78 -6.98
N VAL A 89 9.41 11.14 -7.71
CA VAL A 89 9.18 9.83 -8.35
C VAL A 89 8.93 8.76 -7.29
N TYR A 90 9.74 8.73 -6.23
CA TYR A 90 9.60 7.78 -5.13
C TYR A 90 8.35 8.05 -4.30
N ALA A 91 8.06 9.32 -4.00
CA ALA A 91 6.87 9.73 -3.27
C ALA A 91 5.60 9.32 -4.01
N PHE A 92 5.54 9.56 -5.33
CA PHE A 92 4.40 9.16 -6.16
C PHE A 92 4.26 7.64 -6.26
N SER A 93 5.37 6.91 -6.43
CA SER A 93 5.36 5.45 -6.43
C SER A 93 4.83 4.87 -5.11
N ALA A 94 5.26 5.42 -3.98
CA ALA A 94 4.76 5.02 -2.66
C ALA A 94 3.26 5.34 -2.52
N PHE A 95 2.86 6.56 -2.88
CA PHE A 95 1.46 7.00 -2.85
C PHE A 95 0.55 6.08 -3.68
N SER A 96 0.88 5.84 -4.94
CA SER A 96 0.07 4.98 -5.81
C SER A 96 -0.03 3.52 -5.31
N ASN A 97 1.01 3.00 -4.63
CA ASN A 97 0.97 1.69 -4.00
C ASN A 97 0.10 1.62 -2.72
N THR A 98 -0.10 2.74 -2.03
CA THR A 98 -1.05 2.77 -0.91
C THR A 98 -2.50 2.65 -1.39
N VAL A 99 -2.84 3.08 -2.60
CA VAL A 99 -4.16 2.85 -3.25
C VAL A 99 -4.41 1.36 -3.46
N GLN A 100 -3.44 0.69 -4.10
CA GLN A 100 -3.06 -0.70 -3.89
C GLN A 100 -3.59 -1.35 -2.61
N THR A 101 -2.85 -0.99 -1.56
CA THR A 101 -2.97 -1.58 -0.24
C THR A 101 -4.36 -1.36 0.35
N LEU A 102 -4.92 -0.16 0.21
CA LEU A 102 -6.25 0.17 0.73
C LEU A 102 -7.37 -0.59 0.01
N LYS A 103 -7.28 -0.72 -1.32
CA LYS A 103 -8.22 -1.54 -2.11
C LYS A 103 -8.21 -2.98 -1.61
N ASP A 104 -7.04 -3.59 -1.52
CA ASP A 104 -6.90 -5.02 -1.22
C ASP A 104 -7.23 -5.31 0.26
N ALA A 105 -6.77 -4.45 1.19
CA ALA A 105 -7.12 -4.56 2.60
C ALA A 105 -8.61 -4.35 2.85
N GLY A 106 -9.21 -3.30 2.27
CA GLY A 106 -10.64 -3.01 2.40
C GLY A 106 -11.50 -4.15 1.84
N SER A 107 -11.09 -4.74 0.72
CA SER A 107 -11.77 -5.90 0.11
C SER A 107 -11.73 -7.18 0.95
N THR A 108 -10.90 -7.23 1.99
CA THR A 108 -10.87 -8.36 2.92
C THR A 108 -12.09 -8.34 3.87
N PHE A 109 -12.60 -7.16 4.20
CA PHE A 109 -13.66 -7.01 5.21
C PHE A 109 -14.92 -6.28 4.75
N LEU A 110 -14.87 -5.57 3.62
CA LEU A 110 -16.03 -4.93 3.02
C LEU A 110 -16.77 -5.86 2.05
N LYS A 111 -18.10 -5.73 2.05
CA LYS A 111 -18.98 -6.33 1.04
C LYS A 111 -19.89 -5.25 0.46
N PRO A 112 -19.98 -5.10 -0.87
CA PRO A 112 -19.12 -5.73 -1.89
C PRO A 112 -17.63 -5.34 -1.75
N LYS A 113 -16.75 -6.11 -2.40
CA LYS A 113 -15.30 -5.81 -2.46
C LYS A 113 -15.06 -4.51 -3.23
N ILE A 114 -13.93 -3.87 -2.97
CA ILE A 114 -13.47 -2.72 -3.74
C ILE A 114 -12.73 -3.24 -4.98
N THR A 115 -13.17 -2.80 -6.14
CA THR A 115 -12.60 -3.19 -7.44
C THR A 115 -11.78 -2.05 -8.04
N TRP A 116 -10.95 -2.38 -9.03
CA TRP A 116 -10.28 -1.32 -9.80
C TRP A 116 -11.29 -0.49 -10.60
N SER A 117 -12.39 -1.08 -11.08
CA SER A 117 -13.46 -0.36 -11.77
C SER A 117 -14.10 0.73 -10.89
N ASP A 118 -14.25 0.50 -9.58
CA ASP A 118 -14.71 1.53 -8.65
C ASP A 118 -13.74 2.73 -8.60
N ILE A 119 -12.44 2.44 -8.65
CA ILE A 119 -11.37 3.45 -8.56
C ILE A 119 -11.18 4.16 -9.90
N GLU A 120 -11.27 3.44 -11.02
CA GLU A 120 -11.16 3.98 -12.38
C GLU A 120 -12.17 5.09 -12.66
N GLY A 121 -13.37 5.00 -12.07
CA GLY A 121 -14.43 5.99 -12.19
C GLY A 121 -14.17 7.30 -11.46
N LEU A 122 -13.14 7.38 -10.59
CA LEU A 122 -12.75 8.60 -9.88
C LEU A 122 -11.90 9.50 -10.77
N ARG A 123 -11.83 10.80 -10.46
CA ARG A 123 -10.93 11.72 -11.20
C ARG A 123 -9.49 11.22 -11.09
N HIS A 124 -8.82 11.12 -12.24
CA HIS A 124 -7.49 10.52 -12.42
C HIS A 124 -7.36 9.05 -12.00
N GLY A 125 -8.45 8.37 -11.66
CA GLY A 125 -8.42 7.01 -11.13
C GLY A 125 -7.83 5.99 -12.11
N LYS A 126 -8.23 6.08 -13.38
CA LYS A 126 -7.63 5.28 -14.46
C LYS A 126 -6.12 5.52 -14.59
N PHE A 127 -5.70 6.79 -14.53
CA PHE A 127 -4.28 7.14 -14.59
C PHE A 127 -3.49 6.56 -13.41
N ILE A 128 -3.98 6.72 -12.18
CA ILE A 128 -3.33 6.18 -10.97
C ILE A 128 -3.21 4.66 -11.04
N TRP A 129 -4.28 3.96 -11.45
CA TRP A 129 -4.25 2.50 -11.59
C TRP A 129 -3.19 2.03 -12.60
N LEU A 130 -3.21 2.59 -13.81
CA LEU A 130 -2.34 2.14 -14.88
C LEU A 130 -0.89 2.57 -14.67
N SER A 131 -0.66 3.81 -14.21
CA SER A 131 0.68 4.33 -13.98
C SER A 131 1.38 3.63 -12.81
N ARG A 132 0.63 3.20 -11.79
CA ARG A 132 1.15 2.30 -10.73
C ARG A 132 1.68 1.00 -11.31
N ASN A 133 0.96 0.40 -12.25
CA ASN A 133 1.39 -0.84 -12.89
C ASN A 133 2.61 -0.60 -13.78
N ALA A 134 2.67 0.53 -14.50
CA ALA A 134 3.86 0.91 -15.26
C ALA A 134 5.10 1.07 -14.35
N ALA A 135 4.94 1.75 -13.21
CA ALA A 135 6.01 1.91 -12.24
C ALA A 135 6.46 0.57 -11.63
N THR A 136 5.51 -0.29 -11.27
CA THR A 136 5.79 -1.54 -10.54
C THR A 136 6.34 -2.66 -11.43
N HIS A 137 5.79 -2.82 -12.62
CA HIS A 137 6.12 -3.95 -13.50
C HIS A 137 7.16 -3.60 -14.55
N ASP A 138 7.21 -2.34 -14.98
CA ASP A 138 8.05 -1.92 -16.09
C ASP A 138 9.17 -0.97 -15.63
N GLY A 139 9.18 -0.57 -14.35
CA GLY A 139 10.16 0.36 -13.78
C GLY A 139 10.03 1.80 -14.27
N HIS A 140 8.87 2.17 -14.83
CA HIS A 140 8.69 3.47 -15.47
C HIS A 140 8.67 4.64 -14.45
N PRO A 141 9.55 5.65 -14.58
CA PRO A 141 9.47 6.87 -13.77
C PRO A 141 8.33 7.76 -14.28
N VAL A 142 7.13 7.56 -13.75
CA VAL A 142 5.88 8.19 -14.21
C VAL A 142 5.99 9.72 -14.28
N ILE A 143 6.49 10.35 -13.23
CA ILE A 143 6.75 11.79 -13.19
C ILE A 143 8.21 11.99 -13.61
N SER A 144 8.43 12.64 -14.75
CA SER A 144 9.78 12.75 -15.34
C SER A 144 10.02 14.08 -16.06
N ALA A 145 9.11 15.04 -15.92
CA ALA A 145 9.28 16.39 -16.42
C ALA A 145 9.12 17.44 -15.33
N TRP A 146 9.83 18.55 -15.51
CA TRP A 146 9.79 19.70 -14.64
C TRP A 146 9.73 20.97 -15.48
N ALA A 147 8.83 21.89 -15.14
CA ALA A 147 8.73 23.20 -15.76
C ALA A 147 8.18 24.22 -14.75
N ASP A 148 8.80 25.40 -14.69
CA ASP A 148 8.38 26.54 -13.86
C ASP A 148 8.09 26.18 -12.39
N GLY A 149 8.93 25.32 -11.81
CA GLY A 149 8.79 24.86 -10.42
C GLY A 149 7.81 23.71 -10.22
N ARG A 150 7.17 23.20 -11.27
CA ARG A 150 6.14 22.14 -11.19
C ARG A 150 6.60 20.85 -11.86
N TYR A 151 6.02 19.75 -11.40
CA TYR A 151 6.30 18.40 -11.88
C TYR A 151 5.19 17.88 -12.77
N PHE A 152 5.57 17.16 -13.84
CA PHE A 152 4.63 16.69 -14.86
C PHE A 152 4.96 15.27 -15.34
N VAL A 153 3.94 14.67 -15.95
CA VAL A 153 4.06 13.49 -16.80
C VAL A 153 4.20 14.03 -18.23
N PRO A 154 5.36 13.94 -18.88
CA PRO A 154 5.63 14.68 -20.12
C PRO A 154 4.83 14.19 -21.32
N ASN A 155 4.51 12.90 -21.38
CA ASN A 155 3.86 12.26 -22.50
C ASN A 155 3.04 11.06 -22.02
N ASP A 156 2.15 10.59 -22.88
CA ASP A 156 1.43 9.34 -22.66
C ASP A 156 2.41 8.18 -22.44
N ILE A 157 2.07 7.31 -21.50
CA ILE A 157 2.92 6.18 -21.12
C ILE A 157 2.44 4.95 -21.88
N HIS A 158 3.36 4.28 -22.56
CA HIS A 158 3.11 3.04 -23.26
C HIS A 158 3.69 1.87 -22.46
N ARG A 159 2.88 0.82 -22.28
CA ARG A 159 3.34 -0.44 -21.69
C ARG A 159 2.73 -1.66 -22.36
N PHE A 160 3.37 -2.80 -22.17
CA PHE A 160 2.81 -4.08 -22.61
C PHE A 160 2.03 -4.73 -21.47
N GLY A 161 0.76 -5.05 -21.74
CA GLY A 161 -0.07 -5.83 -20.84
C GLY A 161 0.40 -7.29 -20.73
N PRO A 162 -0.17 -8.07 -19.78
CA PRO A 162 0.19 -9.47 -19.60
C PRO A 162 -0.02 -10.35 -20.86
N GLY A 163 -0.94 -9.95 -21.74
CA GLY A 163 -1.21 -10.62 -23.02
C GLY A 163 -0.37 -10.15 -24.19
N GLY A 164 0.54 -9.18 -23.99
CA GLY A 164 1.31 -8.54 -25.06
C GLY A 164 0.61 -7.34 -25.72
N ASP A 165 -0.60 -7.00 -25.28
CA ASP A 165 -1.34 -5.84 -25.80
C ASP A 165 -0.65 -4.52 -25.41
N LEU A 166 -0.64 -3.55 -26.33
CA LEU A 166 -0.21 -2.19 -26.04
C LEU A 166 -1.27 -1.47 -25.20
N ILE A 167 -0.88 -1.03 -24.01
CA ILE A 167 -1.70 -0.20 -23.12
C ILE A 167 -1.13 1.21 -23.17
N GLU A 168 -1.95 2.15 -23.59
CA GLU A 168 -1.67 3.58 -23.57
C GLU A 168 -2.32 4.23 -22.34
N ILE A 169 -1.53 5.01 -21.62
CA ILE A 169 -1.92 5.71 -20.40
C ILE A 169 -1.80 7.20 -20.67
N SER A 170 -2.94 7.86 -20.86
CA SER A 170 -2.96 9.29 -21.14
C SER A 170 -2.35 10.09 -19.98
N ALA A 171 -1.42 10.99 -20.31
CA ALA A 171 -0.80 11.88 -19.35
C ALA A 171 -1.84 12.88 -18.80
N PRO A 172 -1.83 13.15 -17.47
CA PRO A 172 -2.64 14.23 -16.92
C PRO A 172 -2.21 15.57 -17.52
N THR A 173 -3.20 16.44 -17.80
CA THR A 173 -2.96 17.80 -18.31
C THR A 173 -2.58 18.81 -17.22
N VAL A 174 -2.57 18.37 -15.96
CA VAL A 174 -2.28 19.18 -14.77
C VAL A 174 -1.02 18.65 -14.09
N ASP A 175 -0.41 19.47 -13.22
CA ASP A 175 0.80 19.07 -12.51
C ASP A 175 0.57 17.97 -11.46
N ALA A 176 1.67 17.36 -11.01
CA ALA A 176 1.69 16.25 -10.08
C ALA A 176 0.96 16.50 -8.76
N ALA A 177 1.06 17.72 -8.21
CA ALA A 177 0.36 18.03 -6.98
C ALA A 177 -1.15 18.00 -7.24
N GLN A 178 -1.60 18.65 -8.32
CA GLN A 178 -3.02 18.78 -8.62
C GLN A 178 -3.68 17.42 -8.86
N PHE A 179 -3.17 16.58 -9.77
CA PHE A 179 -3.84 15.30 -10.04
C PHE A 179 -3.81 14.35 -8.84
N CYS A 180 -2.75 14.39 -8.01
CA CYS A 180 -2.68 13.57 -6.80
C CYS A 180 -3.69 14.03 -5.74
N LEU A 181 -3.84 15.34 -5.53
CA LEU A 181 -4.79 15.92 -4.59
C LEU A 181 -6.24 15.66 -5.04
N GLU A 182 -6.55 15.88 -6.31
CA GLU A 182 -7.90 15.64 -6.85
C GLU A 182 -8.29 14.16 -6.74
N PHE A 183 -7.39 13.25 -7.10
CA PHE A 183 -7.63 11.81 -6.92
C PHE A 183 -7.77 11.44 -5.44
N ALA A 184 -6.86 11.94 -4.58
CA ALA A 184 -6.87 11.57 -3.17
C ALA A 184 -8.12 12.05 -2.45
N LYS A 185 -8.65 13.22 -2.82
CA LYS A 185 -9.95 13.71 -2.37
C LYS A 185 -11.05 12.70 -2.71
N ASP A 186 -11.19 12.38 -4.00
CA ASP A 186 -12.26 11.49 -4.49
C ASP A 186 -12.14 10.08 -3.89
N PHE A 187 -10.93 9.55 -3.81
CA PHE A 187 -10.68 8.22 -3.25
C PHE A 187 -10.93 8.18 -1.74
N SER A 188 -10.58 9.24 -1.01
CA SER A 188 -10.86 9.33 0.42
C SER A 188 -12.35 9.40 0.70
N ALA A 189 -13.09 10.23 -0.04
CA ALA A 189 -14.54 10.33 0.04
C ALA A 189 -15.22 8.99 -0.31
N PHE A 190 -14.76 8.33 -1.38
CA PHE A 190 -15.22 6.99 -1.76
C PHE A 190 -15.03 5.99 -0.61
N LEU A 191 -13.81 5.86 -0.07
CA LEU A 191 -13.54 4.93 1.02
C LEU A 191 -14.34 5.27 2.28
N ALA A 192 -14.45 6.55 2.64
CA ALA A 192 -15.21 6.99 3.81
C ALA A 192 -16.69 6.60 3.69
N ALA A 193 -17.29 6.79 2.51
CA ALA A 193 -18.66 6.38 2.23
C ALA A 193 -18.83 4.86 2.30
N ARG A 194 -17.89 4.09 1.72
CA ARG A 194 -17.91 2.62 1.74
C ARG A 194 -17.82 2.06 3.17
N LEU A 195 -16.94 2.61 3.99
CA LEU A 195 -16.73 2.21 5.38
C LEU A 195 -17.93 2.59 6.25
N SER A 196 -18.44 3.81 6.11
CA SER A 196 -19.61 4.29 6.88
C SER A 196 -20.85 3.45 6.57
N SER A 197 -21.04 3.05 5.31
CA SER A 197 -22.16 2.21 4.89
C SER A 197 -22.09 0.77 5.42
N ALA A 198 -20.88 0.27 5.73
CA ALA A 198 -20.70 -1.08 6.26
C ALA A 198 -21.10 -1.21 7.73
N GLY A 199 -21.24 -0.09 8.45
CA GLY A 199 -21.48 -0.07 9.89
C GLY A 199 -20.25 -0.52 10.70
N PRO A 200 -20.41 -0.72 12.02
CA PRO A 200 -19.32 -1.12 12.90
C PRO A 200 -18.72 -2.46 12.47
N ILE A 201 -17.40 -2.49 12.31
CA ILE A 201 -16.65 -3.72 12.02
C ILE A 201 -15.87 -4.07 13.27
N GLU A 202 -16.12 -5.25 13.84
CA GLU A 202 -15.37 -5.70 15.01
C GLU A 202 -13.89 -5.90 14.65
N GLY A 203 -13.00 -5.27 15.41
CA GLY A 203 -11.56 -5.52 15.33
C GLY A 203 -11.16 -6.87 15.92
N ALA A 204 -9.91 -7.28 15.66
CA ALA A 204 -9.32 -8.42 16.35
C ALA A 204 -9.22 -8.16 17.85
N THR A 205 -9.73 -9.10 18.66
CA THR A 205 -9.66 -9.03 20.12
C THR A 205 -8.24 -9.40 20.57
N PRO A 206 -7.58 -8.59 21.41
CA PRO A 206 -6.26 -8.93 21.93
C PRO A 206 -6.29 -10.24 22.71
N ASN A 207 -5.38 -11.16 22.38
CA ASN A 207 -5.27 -12.45 23.04
C ASN A 207 -4.16 -12.40 24.12
N ILE A 208 -4.50 -12.72 25.37
CA ILE A 208 -3.54 -12.78 26.47
C ILE A 208 -2.38 -13.72 26.17
N ALA A 209 -2.63 -14.86 25.51
CA ALA A 209 -1.57 -15.78 25.15
C ALA A 209 -0.58 -15.16 24.15
N GLU A 210 -1.05 -14.32 23.23
CA GLU A 210 -0.19 -13.59 22.29
C GLU A 210 0.60 -12.49 23.01
N ILE A 211 -0.03 -11.76 23.93
CA ILE A 211 0.65 -10.75 24.77
C ILE A 211 1.75 -11.40 25.60
N GLN A 212 1.46 -12.52 26.26
CA GLN A 212 2.43 -13.30 27.03
C GLN A 212 3.58 -13.82 26.15
N HIS A 213 3.29 -14.21 24.91
CA HIS A 213 4.33 -14.59 23.97
C HIS A 213 5.23 -13.40 23.61
N PHE A 214 4.65 -12.23 23.32
CA PHE A 214 5.39 -11.01 23.04
C PHE A 214 6.30 -10.58 24.20
N LEU A 215 5.83 -10.70 25.44
CA LEU A 215 6.59 -10.38 26.65
C LEU A 215 7.84 -11.24 26.85
N LYS A 216 7.96 -12.38 26.16
CA LYS A 216 9.19 -13.20 26.16
C LYS A 216 10.31 -12.60 25.30
N SER A 217 10.01 -11.59 24.47
CA SER A 217 11.00 -10.92 23.65
C SER A 217 12.08 -10.24 24.51
N PRO A 218 13.38 -10.38 24.17
CA PRO A 218 14.45 -9.69 24.88
C PRO A 218 14.36 -8.16 24.76
N ALA A 219 13.60 -7.64 23.78
CA ALA A 219 13.34 -6.21 23.63
C ALA A 219 12.39 -5.66 24.71
N VAL A 220 11.68 -6.52 25.45
CA VAL A 220 10.76 -6.09 26.50
C VAL A 220 11.52 -5.95 27.84
N PRO A 221 11.56 -4.75 28.44
CA PRO A 221 12.18 -4.54 29.74
C PRO A 221 11.59 -5.44 30.84
N SER A 222 12.40 -5.81 31.84
CA SER A 222 11.94 -6.67 32.96
C SER A 222 10.76 -6.07 33.70
N PHE A 223 10.78 -4.75 33.97
CA PHE A 223 9.70 -4.07 34.68
C PHE A 223 8.35 -4.20 33.95
N ALA A 224 8.33 -4.25 32.62
CA ALA A 224 7.09 -4.36 31.84
C ALA A 224 6.50 -5.78 31.95
N ARG A 225 7.36 -6.80 32.06
CA ARG A 225 6.94 -8.19 32.33
C ARG A 225 6.37 -8.32 33.74
N GLU A 226 7.06 -7.76 34.73
CA GLU A 226 6.61 -7.75 36.13
C GLU A 226 5.27 -7.02 36.25
N MET A 227 5.13 -5.84 35.65
CA MET A 227 3.88 -5.08 35.62
C MET A 227 2.73 -5.89 35.00
N PHE A 228 2.95 -6.58 33.88
CA PHE A 228 1.92 -7.41 33.27
C PHE A 228 1.49 -8.56 34.19
N GLU A 229 2.44 -9.29 34.78
CA GLU A 229 2.13 -10.42 35.67
C GLU A 229 1.40 -9.96 36.93
N THR A 230 1.79 -8.83 37.54
CA THR A 230 1.10 -8.26 38.71
C THR A 230 -0.33 -7.85 38.40
N ASN A 231 -0.61 -7.33 37.20
CA ASN A 231 -1.91 -6.77 36.83
C ASN A 231 -2.73 -7.68 35.90
N ARG A 232 -2.32 -8.93 35.70
CA ARG A 232 -2.85 -9.81 34.65
C ARG A 232 -4.38 -9.95 34.68
N VAL A 233 -4.96 -10.18 35.86
CA VAL A 233 -6.41 -10.36 36.02
C VAL A 233 -7.18 -9.09 35.67
N GLU A 234 -6.62 -7.92 35.97
CA GLU A 234 -7.23 -6.63 35.64
C GLU A 234 -7.16 -6.36 34.14
N ILE A 235 -6.02 -6.68 33.52
CA ILE A 235 -5.84 -6.59 32.06
C ILE A 235 -6.81 -7.53 31.35
N GLU A 236 -6.91 -8.80 31.78
CA GLU A 236 -7.88 -9.77 31.26
C GLU A 236 -9.31 -9.23 31.31
N ARG A 237 -9.72 -8.68 32.46
CA ARG A 237 -11.04 -8.07 32.65
C ARG A 237 -11.24 -6.87 31.73
N ALA A 238 -10.27 -5.97 31.66
CA ALA A 238 -10.33 -4.79 30.80
C ALA A 238 -10.49 -5.18 29.33
N LEU A 239 -9.71 -6.16 28.85
CA LEU A 239 -9.77 -6.63 27.46
C LEU A 239 -11.15 -7.17 27.06
N THR A 240 -11.88 -7.82 27.97
CA THR A 240 -13.26 -8.28 27.69
C THR A 240 -14.27 -7.15 27.52
N GLN A 241 -13.94 -5.95 27.99
CA GLN A 241 -14.82 -4.78 27.94
C GLN A 241 -14.50 -3.84 26.78
N VAL A 242 -13.35 -4.00 26.11
CA VAL A 242 -12.94 -3.14 24.99
C VAL A 242 -13.74 -3.51 23.73
N LYS A 243 -14.58 -2.58 23.28
CA LYS A 243 -15.13 -2.62 21.92
C LYS A 243 -14.19 -1.88 20.98
N ILE A 244 -13.59 -2.63 20.04
CA ILE A 244 -12.69 -2.08 19.03
C ILE A 244 -13.47 -1.92 17.73
N ASP A 245 -13.69 -0.68 17.32
CA ASP A 245 -14.19 -0.32 15.99
C ASP A 245 -13.07 0.41 15.23
N PRO A 246 -12.16 -0.34 14.58
CA PRO A 246 -11.01 0.24 13.90
C PRO A 246 -11.40 1.00 12.63
N VAL A 247 -12.62 0.80 12.13
CA VAL A 247 -13.11 1.42 10.90
C VAL A 247 -13.64 2.82 11.15
N ARG A 248 -14.29 3.07 12.29
CA ARG A 248 -14.72 4.42 12.67
C ARG A 248 -13.58 5.44 12.66
N ASP A 249 -12.45 5.08 13.28
CA ASP A 249 -11.26 5.95 13.28
C ASP A 249 -10.73 6.16 11.86
N ALA A 250 -10.72 5.12 11.02
CA ALA A 250 -10.25 5.21 9.65
C ALA A 250 -11.09 6.20 8.83
N VAL A 251 -12.41 6.23 9.02
CA VAL A 251 -13.31 7.23 8.41
C VAL A 251 -12.90 8.65 8.81
N ALA A 252 -12.65 8.91 10.09
CA ALA A 252 -12.24 10.23 10.55
C ALA A 252 -10.93 10.70 9.90
N TYR A 253 -9.96 9.79 9.72
CA TYR A 253 -8.71 10.10 9.01
C TYR A 253 -8.93 10.37 7.52
N LEU A 254 -9.80 9.61 6.84
CA LEU A 254 -10.12 9.85 5.42
C LEU A 254 -10.76 11.22 5.22
N LEU A 255 -11.69 11.61 6.09
CA LEU A 255 -12.31 12.95 6.06
C LEU A 255 -11.28 14.06 6.32
N ALA A 256 -10.29 13.82 7.20
CA ALA A 256 -9.20 14.77 7.42
C ALA A 256 -8.27 14.88 6.19
N THR A 257 -8.02 13.79 5.48
CA THR A 257 -7.29 13.81 4.20
C THR A 257 -8.07 14.54 3.12
N GLU A 258 -9.38 14.35 3.03
CA GLU A 258 -10.27 15.10 2.13
C GLU A 258 -10.19 16.60 2.39
N ALA A 259 -10.34 17.02 3.65
CA ALA A 259 -10.25 18.42 4.06
C ALA A 259 -8.87 19.03 3.75
N PHE A 260 -7.79 18.25 3.93
CA PHE A 260 -6.46 18.67 3.50
C PHE A 260 -6.38 18.89 1.99
N CYS A 261 -6.97 18.00 1.19
CA CYS A 261 -7.01 18.14 -0.25
C CYS A 261 -7.77 19.40 -0.68
N ASP A 262 -8.93 19.68 -0.07
CA ASP A 262 -9.71 20.88 -0.35
C ASP A 262 -8.96 22.17 -0.05
N ALA A 263 -8.36 22.26 1.14
CA ALA A 263 -7.56 23.41 1.52
C ALA A 263 -6.38 23.66 0.55
N ARG A 264 -5.82 22.59 -0.04
CA ARG A 264 -4.70 22.66 -0.99
C ARG A 264 -5.14 22.95 -2.42
N LEU A 265 -6.34 22.56 -2.81
CA LEU A 265 -6.92 22.83 -4.12
C LEU A 265 -7.57 24.22 -4.19
N GLY A 266 -7.77 24.89 -3.05
CA GLY A 266 -8.37 26.21 -2.98
C GLY A 266 -9.89 26.20 -3.10
N ASN A 267 -10.53 25.09 -2.69
CA ASN A 267 -11.99 24.93 -2.66
C ASN A 267 -12.55 25.15 -1.24
#